data_AF-A0A2E9Y5Q5-F1
#
_entry.id   AF-A0A2E9Y5Q5-F1
#
_cell.length_a   1.000
_cell.length_b   1.000
_cell.length_c   1.000
_cell.angle_alpha   90.00
_cell.angle_beta   90.00
_cell.angle_gamma   90.00
#
_symmetry.space_group_name_H-M   'P 1'
#
loop_
_entity.id
_entity.type
_entity.pdbx_description
1 polymer ?
#
loop_
_entity_poly.entity_id
_entity_poly.type
_entity_poly.pdbx_seq_one_letter_code
_entity_poly.pdbx_strand_id
1 'polypeptide(L)'
;MLSSGVVEIRVGTFSDNPTILATVKVGDVFGELSLFEGCPYGAEAVATEPTEVLEIPRQEFINRLNASRPVMKTMVNHLVRRLQEMTDELQERGHAL
;
A
#
# COMPACT_ATOMS: atom_id res chain seq x y z
N MET A 1 4.77 1.13 7.70
CA MET A 1 6.16 0.70 7.45
C MET A 1 6.44 -0.52 8.31
N LEU A 2 7.02 -1.57 7.73
CA LEU A 2 7.32 -2.80 8.46
C LEU A 2 8.58 -2.61 9.33
N SER A 3 8.49 -2.82 10.64
CA SER A 3 9.64 -2.70 11.55
C SER A 3 10.24 -4.05 11.94
N SER A 4 9.42 -5.11 11.99
CA SER A 4 9.86 -6.50 12.19
C SER A 4 8.77 -7.45 11.65
N GLY A 5 9.14 -8.67 11.29
CA GLY A 5 8.21 -9.67 10.77
C GLY A 5 8.17 -9.77 9.23
N VAL A 6 7.10 -10.38 8.71
CA VAL A 6 6.82 -10.55 7.27
C VAL A 6 5.33 -10.31 6.99
N VAL A 7 5.06 -9.52 5.95
CA VAL A 7 3.70 -9.26 5.45
C VAL A 7 3.62 -9.66 3.99
N GLU A 8 2.57 -10.36 3.62
CA GLU A 8 2.20 -10.63 2.24
C GLU A 8 1.03 -9.76 1.81
N ILE A 9 1.11 -9.21 0.60
CA ILE A 9 -0.01 -8.55 -0.07
C ILE A 9 -0.70 -9.60 -0.95
N ARG A 10 -1.96 -9.88 -0.65
CA ARG A 10 -2.73 -10.95 -1.29
C ARG A 10 -4.00 -10.41 -1.93
N VAL A 11 -4.48 -11.09 -2.96
CA VAL A 11 -5.82 -10.86 -3.55
C VAL A 11 -6.66 -12.11 -3.31
N GLY A 12 -7.91 -11.91 -2.89
CA GLY A 12 -8.84 -13.01 -2.66
C GLY A 12 -8.41 -13.87 -1.49
N THR A 13 -7.93 -13.25 -0.40
CA THR A 13 -7.45 -13.98 0.79
C THR A 13 -8.47 -14.96 1.36
N PHE A 14 -9.77 -14.69 1.18
CA PHE A 14 -10.88 -15.56 1.60
C PHE A 14 -11.38 -16.53 0.52
N SER A 15 -10.70 -16.61 -0.62
CA SER A 15 -11.00 -17.57 -1.70
C SER A 15 -10.20 -18.86 -1.55
N ASP A 16 -10.56 -19.89 -2.34
CA ASP A 16 -9.86 -21.18 -2.32
C ASP A 16 -8.40 -21.10 -2.82
N ASN A 17 -8.08 -20.09 -3.64
CA ASN A 17 -6.75 -19.90 -4.23
C ASN A 17 -6.32 -18.43 -4.13
N PRO A 18 -5.84 -17.98 -2.96
CA PRO A 18 -5.36 -16.61 -2.82
C PRO A 18 -4.08 -16.40 -3.64
N THR A 19 -4.02 -15.27 -4.35
CA THR A 19 -2.83 -14.89 -5.14
C THR A 19 -1.95 -13.95 -4.32
N ILE A 20 -0.67 -14.29 -4.15
CA ILE A 20 0.32 -13.41 -3.52
C ILE A 20 0.84 -12.44 -4.58
N LEU A 21 0.59 -11.15 -4.40
CA LEU A 21 1.09 -10.09 -5.27
C LEU A 21 2.51 -9.65 -4.87
N ALA A 22 2.78 -9.59 -3.57
CA ALA A 22 4.07 -9.12 -3.06
C ALA A 22 4.36 -9.63 -1.65
N THR A 23 5.64 -9.66 -1.28
CA THR A 23 6.11 -9.86 0.09
C THR A 23 6.84 -8.59 0.54
N VAL A 24 6.33 -7.96 1.60
CA VAL A 24 6.87 -6.75 2.21
C VAL A 24 8.05 -7.11 3.11
N LYS A 25 9.15 -6.36 2.98
CA LYS A 25 10.35 -6.56 3.81
C LYS A 25 10.48 -5.48 4.88
N VAL A 26 11.22 -5.78 5.93
CA VAL A 26 11.51 -4.81 7.00
C VAL A 26 12.14 -3.55 6.38
N GLY A 27 11.60 -2.39 6.74
CA GLY A 27 11.95 -1.09 6.17
C GLY A 27 11.01 -0.62 5.05
N ASP A 28 10.25 -1.52 4.43
CA ASP A 28 9.33 -1.16 3.36
C ASP A 28 8.06 -0.49 3.90
N VAL A 29 7.54 0.44 3.11
CA VAL A 29 6.21 1.03 3.29
C VAL A 29 5.22 0.24 2.44
N PHE A 30 4.04 -0.02 3.00
CA PHE A 30 2.93 -0.67 2.32
C PHE A 30 1.62 -0.03 2.77
N GLY A 31 0.56 -0.21 1.97
CA GLY A 31 -0.74 0.43 2.22
C GLY A 31 -0.76 1.90 1.80
N GLU A 32 0.21 2.38 1.06
CA GLU A 32 0.27 3.74 0.54
C GLU A 32 -0.94 4.08 -0.34
N LEU A 33 -1.46 3.12 -1.11
CA LEU A 33 -2.66 3.35 -1.93
C LEU A 33 -3.89 3.67 -1.08
N SER A 34 -4.00 3.04 0.10
CA SER A 34 -5.07 3.32 1.08
C SER A 34 -5.07 4.74 1.63
N LEU A 35 -3.91 5.38 1.59
CA LEU A 35 -3.71 6.72 2.13
C LEU A 35 -4.28 7.79 1.19
N PHE A 36 -4.32 7.50 -0.10
CA PHE A 36 -4.69 8.47 -1.15
C PHE A 36 -6.03 8.13 -1.78
N GLU A 37 -6.33 6.85 -2.01
CA GLU A 37 -7.63 6.43 -2.51
C GLU A 37 -8.64 6.33 -1.38
N GLY A 38 -9.88 6.79 -1.64
CA GLY A 38 -11.05 6.43 -0.83
C GLY A 38 -11.73 5.17 -1.36
N CYS A 39 -11.03 4.36 -2.17
CA CYS A 39 -11.56 3.20 -2.89
C CYS A 39 -11.32 1.90 -2.08
N PRO A 40 -12.11 0.83 -2.30
CA PRO A 40 -11.94 -0.43 -1.59
C PRO A 40 -10.58 -1.05 -1.91
N TYR A 41 -9.89 -1.54 -0.88
CA TYR A 41 -8.63 -2.24 -1.04
C TYR A 41 -8.82 -3.46 -1.96
N GLY A 42 -8.18 -3.43 -3.12
CA GLY A 42 -8.17 -4.57 -4.04
C GLY A 42 -7.26 -5.72 -3.58
N ALA A 43 -6.56 -5.56 -2.46
CA ALA A 43 -5.68 -6.55 -1.87
C ALA A 43 -5.66 -6.43 -0.34
N GLU A 44 -5.41 -7.54 0.36
CA GLU A 44 -5.26 -7.61 1.80
C GLU A 44 -3.79 -7.73 2.21
N ALA A 45 -3.41 -7.06 3.30
CA ALA A 45 -2.10 -7.24 3.93
C ALA A 45 -2.21 -8.31 5.03
N VAL A 46 -1.49 -9.41 4.88
CA VAL A 46 -1.55 -10.57 5.78
C VAL A 46 -0.19 -10.77 6.44
N ALA A 47 -0.15 -10.64 7.77
CA ALA A 47 1.04 -11.02 8.54
C ALA A 47 1.16 -12.55 8.58
N THR A 48 2.29 -13.09 8.12
CA THR A 48 2.55 -14.54 8.12
C THR A 48 3.32 -15.01 9.36
N GLU A 49 3.81 -14.05 10.15
CA GLU A 49 4.49 -14.26 11.43
C GLU A 49 4.23 -13.07 12.37
N PRO A 50 4.56 -13.16 13.68
CA PRO A 50 4.50 -12.01 14.58
C PRO A 50 5.24 -10.81 13.99
N THR A 51 4.52 -9.71 13.82
CA THR A 51 4.93 -8.58 13.00
C THR A 51 4.65 -7.26 13.72
N GLU A 52 5.56 -6.31 13.62
CA GLU A 52 5.38 -4.94 14.10
C GLU A 52 5.41 -3.95 12.93
N VAL A 53 4.52 -2.96 13.02
CA VAL A 53 4.37 -1.94 11.97
C VAL A 53 4.32 -0.55 12.59
N LEU A 54 4.97 0.40 11.92
CA LEU A 54 4.82 1.82 12.18
C LEU A 54 3.70 2.36 11.29
N GLU A 55 2.61 2.76 11.93
CA GLU A 55 1.44 3.35 11.30
C GLU A 55 1.52 4.89 11.32
N ILE A 56 1.14 5.52 10.21
CA ILE A 56 0.85 6.95 10.18
C ILE A 56 -0.64 7.10 9.89
N PRO A 57 -1.45 7.62 10.84
CA PRO A 57 -2.86 7.84 10.62
C PRO A 57 -3.11 8.73 9.40
N ARG A 58 -4.09 8.39 8.57
CA ARG A 58 -4.39 9.13 7.32
C ARG A 58 -4.54 10.63 7.53
N GLN A 59 -5.29 11.03 8.56
CA GLN A 59 -5.50 12.45 8.85
C GLN A 59 -4.21 13.17 9.19
N GLU A 60 -3.31 12.53 9.95
CA GLU A 60 -2.02 13.09 10.33
C GLU A 60 -1.10 13.25 9.11
N PHE A 61 -1.10 12.26 8.22
CA PHE A 61 -0.38 12.36 6.96
C PHE A 61 -0.89 13.52 6.09
N ILE A 62 -2.21 13.64 5.91
CA ILE A 62 -2.82 14.73 5.13
C ILE A 62 -2.48 16.10 5.73
N ASN A 63 -2.53 16.24 7.05
CA ASN A 63 -2.17 17.47 7.75
C ASN A 63 -0.71 17.87 7.46
N ARG A 64 0.22 16.91 7.56
CA ARG A 64 1.65 17.13 7.27
C ARG A 64 1.90 17.48 5.80
N LEU A 65 1.22 16.81 4.88
CA LEU A 65 1.33 17.09 3.45
C LEU A 65 0.81 18.51 3.12
N ASN A 66 -0.29 18.92 3.75
CA ASN A 66 -0.84 20.27 3.57
C ASN A 66 0.02 21.37 4.20
N ALA A 67 0.73 21.07 5.28
CA ALA A 67 1.70 21.97 5.89
C ALA A 67 3.06 22.04 5.14
N SER A 68 3.28 21.16 4.16
CA SER A 68 4.52 21.12 3.38
C SER A 68 4.60 22.22 2.31
N ARG A 69 5.80 22.50 1.80
CA ARG A 69 5.99 23.45 0.68
C ARG A 69 5.22 22.98 -0.56
N PRO A 70 4.64 23.88 -1.37
CA PRO A 70 3.85 23.51 -2.55
C PRO A 70 4.55 22.53 -3.50
N VAL A 71 5.86 22.72 -3.75
CA VAL A 71 6.65 21.81 -4.59
C VAL A 71 6.67 20.38 -4.05
N MET A 72 6.75 20.20 -2.73
CA MET A 72 6.78 18.87 -2.12
C MET A 72 5.43 18.18 -2.24
N LYS A 73 4.35 18.93 -1.96
CA LYS A 73 2.98 18.44 -2.14
C LYS A 73 2.74 17.98 -3.59
N THR A 74 3.17 18.76 -4.57
CA THR A 74 3.05 18.38 -6.00
C THR A 74 3.86 17.12 -6.32
N MET A 75 5.10 17.01 -5.84
CA MET A 75 5.95 15.83 -6.08
C MET A 75 5.34 14.56 -5.47
N VAL A 76 4.87 14.62 -4.22
CA VAL A 76 4.22 13.48 -3.56
C VAL A 76 2.99 13.04 -4.33
N ASN A 77 2.10 13.98 -4.69
CA ASN A 77 0.90 13.67 -5.47
C ASN A 77 1.23 13.04 -6.83
N HIS A 78 2.30 13.50 -7.48
CA HIS A 78 2.76 12.93 -8.76
C HIS A 78 3.26 11.49 -8.60
N LEU A 79 4.09 11.21 -7.58
CA LEU A 79 4.60 9.87 -7.31
C LEU A 79 3.50 8.90 -6.93
N VAL A 80 2.52 9.35 -6.15
CA VAL A 80 1.34 8.56 -5.78
C VAL A 80 0.55 8.16 -7.01
N ARG A 81 0.25 9.10 -7.90
CA ARG A 81 -0.46 8.79 -9.14
C ARG A 81 0.28 7.76 -9.98
N ARG A 82 1.60 7.87 -10.07
CA ARG A 82 2.43 6.91 -10.80
C ARG A 82 2.43 5.51 -10.15
N LEU A 83 2.44 5.44 -8.82
CA LEU A 83 2.34 4.18 -8.09
C LEU A 83 0.98 3.51 -8.30
N GLN A 84 -0.11 4.29 -8.35
CA GLN A 84 -1.45 3.79 -8.68
C GLN A 84 -1.46 3.17 -10.08
N GLU A 85 -1.02 3.92 -11.09
CA GLU A 85 -0.95 3.44 -12.49
C GLU A 85 -0.17 2.11 -12.59
N MET A 86 0.97 2.01 -11.90
CA MET A 86 1.77 0.78 -11.89
C MET A 86 1.11 -0.39 -11.15
N THR A 87 0.32 -0.12 -10.11
CA THR A 87 -0.33 -1.17 -9.31
C THR A 87 -1.60 -1.68 -9.98
N ASP A 88 -2.36 -0.79 -10.61
CA ASP A 88 -3.53 -1.15 -11.41
C ASP A 88 -3.13 -2.13 -12.53
N GLU A 89 -2.02 -1.86 -13.24
CA GLU A 89 -1.47 -2.78 -14.26
C GLU A 89 -1.12 -4.17 -13.69
N LEU A 90 -0.61 -4.24 -12.45
CA LEU A 90 -0.29 -5.51 -11.80
C LEU A 90 -1.56 -6.26 -11.36
N GLN A 91 -2.57 -5.55 -10.87
CA GLN A 91 -3.86 -6.15 -10.52
C GLN A 91 -4.58 -6.68 -11.77
N GLU A 92 -4.66 -5.91 -12.86
CA GLU A 92 -5.24 -6.37 -14.13
C GLU A 92 -4.56 -7.64 -14.64
N ARG A 93 -3.23 -7.74 -14.52
CA ARG A 93 -2.48 -8.96 -14.86
C ARG A 93 -2.76 -10.13 -13.93
N GLY A 94 -2.93 -9.88 -12.64
CA GLY A 94 -3.29 -10.90 -11.65
C GLY A 94 -4.72 -11.43 -11.80
N HIS A 95 -5.66 -10.60 -12.27
CA HIS A 95 -7.03 -11.00 -12.59
C HIS A 95 -7.17 -11.76 -13.93
N ALA A 96 -6.14 -11.73 -14.78
CA ALA A 96 -6.11 -12.40 -16.08
C ALA A 96 -5.52 -13.83 -16.04
N LEU A 97 -5.15 -14.32 -14.85
CA LEU A 97 -4.65 -15.68 -14.58
C LEU A 97 -5.63 -16.42 -13.67
#